data_AF-A0AAN8IHV3-F1
#
_entry.id   AF-A0AAN8IHV3-F1
#
_cell.length_a   1.000
_cell.length_b   1.000
_cell.length_c   1.000
_cell.angle_alpha   90.00
_cell.angle_beta   90.00
_cell.angle_gamma   90.00
#
_symmetry.space_group_name_H-M   'P 1'
#
loop_
_entity.id
_entity.type
_entity.pdbx_description
1 polymer ?
#
loop_
_entity_poly.entity_id
_entity_poly.type
_entity_poly.pdbx_seq_one_letter_code
_entity_poly.pdbx_strand_id
1 'polypeptide(L)'
;KGAAAMLARLVKEKKLSEDNFRIPGTLVLPRSSSRLLKLGQFFIEVLQAGIVAHLEDIRDIRLAELVTGLQAQIRWYYQTIEKKRRVARMEATKSIQRSVRNWAMLRTWSWFKLYGKVKPLIQSGKIEEQYEKLQESVANLKDTLQKEEALKAELAESAERLKRETTDLLAQLEATRGTNTDVDLSLRKSDAEKLAKEHQIRSLQDEMRQQDETISKLHKERKNQEETNKKLNEDLQAAEDQNMASNKLKAKLMQTLEESEATFEREKRNRADMDKAKRKAEGDLKIAQEEMEELSKAKSDVENALRRKETELHNLSMKLEDEQAAVAKLQKSIQQDEARMKDLMDQLAEEKV
;
A
#
# COMPACT_ATOMS: atom_id res chain seq x y z
N LYS A 1 -33.85 68.55 48.43
CA LYS A 1 -33.83 68.92 46.99
C LYS A 1 -32.51 69.57 46.54
N GLY A 2 -31.79 70.34 47.38
CA GLY A 2 -30.53 71.01 46.98
C GLY A 2 -29.32 70.10 46.77
N ALA A 3 -29.03 69.16 47.67
CA ALA A 3 -27.85 68.30 47.59
C ALA A 3 -27.88 67.34 46.38
N ALA A 4 -29.03 66.73 46.09
CA ALA A 4 -29.21 65.88 44.91
C ALA A 4 -29.08 66.66 43.60
N ALA A 5 -29.56 67.91 43.55
CA ALA A 5 -29.43 68.77 42.38
C ALA A 5 -27.97 69.23 42.16
N MET A 6 -27.22 69.45 43.25
CA MET A 6 -25.81 69.81 43.21
C MET A 6 -24.95 68.64 42.70
N LEU A 7 -25.19 67.42 43.19
CA LEU A 7 -24.53 66.20 42.71
C LEU A 7 -24.83 65.93 41.23
N ALA A 8 -26.10 66.04 40.82
CA ALA A 8 -26.48 65.87 39.41
C ALA A 8 -25.80 66.90 38.49
N ARG A 9 -25.60 68.14 38.96
CA ARG A 9 -24.90 69.19 38.22
C ARG A 9 -23.41 68.90 38.08
N LEU A 10 -22.75 68.38 39.12
CA LEU A 10 -21.33 68.01 39.09
C LEU A 10 -21.03 66.79 38.20
N VAL A 11 -21.96 65.83 38.13
CA VAL A 11 -21.89 64.70 37.18
C VAL A 11 -22.09 65.19 35.74
N LYS A 12 -23.04 66.10 35.51
CA LYS A 12 -23.30 66.68 34.18
C LYS A 12 -22.14 67.54 33.65
N GLU A 13 -21.41 68.22 34.52
CA GLU A 13 -20.19 68.97 34.20
C GLU A 13 -18.94 68.08 34.05
N LYS A 14 -19.08 66.74 34.10
CA LYS A 14 -17.99 65.73 34.04
C LYS A 14 -16.90 65.90 35.12
N LYS A 15 -17.21 66.57 36.23
CA LYS A 15 -16.26 66.77 37.35
C LYS A 15 -16.26 65.61 38.34
N LEU A 16 -17.34 64.82 38.39
CA LEU A 16 -17.45 63.57 39.14
C LEU A 16 -17.58 62.39 38.15
N SER A 17 -16.59 61.50 38.13
CA SER A 17 -16.60 60.21 37.42
C SER A 17 -16.75 59.07 38.45
N GLU A 18 -17.24 57.91 38.01
CA GLU A 18 -17.35 56.68 38.83
C GLU A 18 -15.99 56.23 39.39
N ASP A 19 -14.90 56.56 38.68
CA ASP A 19 -13.53 56.31 39.13
C ASP A 19 -13.15 57.15 40.36
N ASN A 20 -13.79 58.29 40.59
CA ASN A 20 -13.52 59.16 41.75
C ASN A 20 -13.98 58.52 43.07
N PHE A 21 -14.78 57.45 43.01
CA PHE A 21 -15.28 56.71 44.17
C PHE A 21 -14.74 55.28 44.26
N ARG A 22 -13.88 54.86 43.32
CA ARG A 22 -13.18 53.58 43.43
C ARG A 22 -12.09 53.68 44.48
N ILE A 23 -12.36 53.14 45.66
CA ILE A 23 -11.30 52.74 46.59
C ILE A 23 -10.58 51.54 45.93
N PRO A 24 -9.27 51.60 45.65
CA PRO A 24 -8.57 50.45 45.10
C PRO A 24 -8.67 49.31 46.11
N GLY A 25 -9.34 48.23 45.71
CA GLY A 25 -9.59 47.08 46.57
C GLY A 25 -8.29 46.57 47.17
N THR A 26 -8.28 46.44 48.50
CA THR A 26 -7.30 45.67 49.27
C THR A 26 -7.43 44.19 48.88
N LEU A 27 -6.83 43.85 47.73
CA LEU A 27 -6.65 42.47 47.30
C LEU A 27 -5.54 41.85 48.14
N VAL A 28 -5.95 41.17 49.20
CA VAL A 28 -5.14 40.15 49.87
C VAL A 28 -4.98 39.00 48.89
N LEU A 29 -3.82 38.91 48.23
CA LEU A 29 -3.45 37.76 47.39
C LEU A 29 -2.31 36.96 48.03
N PRO A 30 -2.27 35.63 47.81
CA PRO A 30 -1.45 34.70 48.58
C PRO A 30 0.03 34.79 48.20
N ARG A 31 0.89 34.51 49.19
CA ARG A 31 2.35 34.47 49.11
C ARG A 31 2.85 33.38 48.15
N SER A 32 2.86 33.62 46.85
CA SER A 32 3.66 32.81 45.91
C SER A 32 3.66 33.40 44.49
N SER A 33 4.47 34.43 44.23
CA SER A 33 5.04 34.75 42.89
C SER A 33 5.90 36.02 42.94
N SER A 34 7.12 35.90 43.47
CA SER A 34 7.97 37.04 43.87
C SER A 34 8.86 37.66 42.78
N ARG A 35 8.53 37.57 41.48
CA ARG A 35 9.44 38.11 40.43
C ARG A 35 8.85 39.11 39.43
N LEU A 36 7.55 39.14 39.17
CA LEU A 36 6.98 40.17 38.27
C LEU A 36 6.43 41.42 38.99
N LEU A 37 6.17 41.37 40.30
CA LEU A 37 5.71 42.55 41.06
C LEU A 37 6.81 43.58 41.35
N LYS A 38 8.10 43.22 41.24
CA LYS A 38 9.18 44.15 41.59
C LYS A 38 9.31 45.34 40.63
N LEU A 39 8.90 45.22 39.37
CA LEU A 39 8.94 46.33 38.41
C LEU A 39 7.76 47.29 38.55
N GLY A 40 6.57 46.80 38.93
CA GLY A 40 5.39 47.64 39.18
C GLY A 40 5.45 48.36 40.53
N GLN A 41 5.97 47.70 41.58
CA GLN A 41 6.08 48.28 42.92
C GLN A 41 7.13 49.39 42.98
N PHE A 42 8.28 49.23 42.29
CA PHE A 42 9.32 50.26 42.24
C PHE A 42 8.91 51.51 41.47
N PHE A 43 8.08 51.39 40.42
CA PHE A 43 7.72 52.56 39.60
C PHE A 43 6.80 53.54 40.34
N ILE A 44 6.00 53.06 41.29
CA ILE A 44 5.16 53.89 42.17
C ILE A 44 5.99 54.47 43.33
N GLU A 45 6.98 53.74 43.85
CA GLU A 45 7.86 54.24 44.92
C GLU A 45 8.89 55.29 44.43
N VAL A 46 9.22 55.33 43.13
CA VAL A 46 10.27 56.20 42.57
C VAL A 46 9.77 57.60 42.15
N LEU A 47 8.46 57.83 42.01
CA LEU A 47 7.91 59.18 41.81
C LEU A 47 7.61 59.86 43.15
N GLN A 48 8.70 60.14 43.88
CA GLN A 48 8.86 61.08 45.00
C GLN A 48 7.66 61.28 45.94
N ALA A 49 7.81 60.85 47.19
CA ALA A 49 6.93 61.20 48.32
C ALA A 49 6.55 62.71 48.40
N GLY A 50 7.36 63.61 47.85
CA GLY A 50 7.05 65.05 47.75
C GLY A 50 6.01 65.42 46.69
N ILE A 51 5.95 64.73 45.55
CA ILE A 51 4.96 65.00 44.49
C ILE A 51 3.58 64.54 44.94
N VAL A 52 3.50 63.37 45.57
CA VAL A 52 2.24 62.86 46.14
C VAL A 52 1.75 63.77 47.26
N ALA A 53 2.61 64.17 48.20
CA ALA A 53 2.24 65.12 49.25
C ALA A 53 1.71 66.45 48.69
N HIS A 54 2.35 67.01 47.65
CA HIS A 54 1.87 68.23 47.01
C HIS A 54 0.51 68.06 46.33
N LEU A 55 0.25 66.91 45.70
CA LEU A 55 -1.04 66.59 45.10
C LEU A 55 -2.13 66.40 46.18
N GLU A 56 -1.77 65.83 47.33
CA GLU A 56 -2.67 65.71 48.49
C GLU A 56 -3.00 67.08 49.10
N ASP A 57 -2.01 67.98 49.24
CA ASP A 57 -2.25 69.35 49.71
C ASP A 57 -3.20 70.12 48.78
N ILE A 58 -3.03 70.00 47.46
CA ILE A 58 -3.93 70.62 46.47
C ILE A 58 -5.34 70.03 46.60
N ARG A 59 -5.46 68.72 46.77
CA ARG A 59 -6.74 68.04 46.99
C ARG A 59 -7.39 68.56 48.27
N ASP A 60 -6.65 68.69 49.36
CA ASP A 60 -7.18 69.07 50.67
C ASP A 60 -7.62 70.54 50.70
N ILE A 61 -6.90 71.44 50.01
CA ILE A 61 -7.33 72.84 49.82
C ILE A 61 -8.67 72.88 49.07
N ARG A 62 -8.82 72.10 47.99
CA ARG A 62 -10.08 72.03 47.23
C ARG A 62 -11.22 71.38 48.00
N LEU A 63 -10.92 70.33 48.76
CA LEU A 63 -11.90 69.70 49.65
C LEU A 63 -12.32 70.67 50.76
N ALA A 64 -11.40 71.46 51.33
CA ALA A 64 -11.72 72.44 52.34
C ALA A 64 -12.71 73.51 51.82
N GLU A 65 -12.49 74.04 50.61
CA GLU A 65 -13.44 74.98 49.97
C GLU A 65 -14.84 74.36 49.79
N LEU A 66 -14.92 73.14 49.28
CA LEU A 66 -16.19 72.45 49.05
C LEU A 66 -16.90 72.08 50.37
N VAL A 67 -16.17 71.53 51.33
CA VAL A 67 -16.69 71.09 52.62
C VAL A 67 -17.16 72.28 53.45
N THR A 68 -16.41 73.37 53.50
CA THR A 68 -16.83 74.58 54.22
C THR A 68 -18.06 75.21 53.59
N GLY A 69 -18.17 75.24 52.25
CA GLY A 69 -19.37 75.66 51.54
C GLY A 69 -20.60 74.80 51.87
N LEU A 70 -20.45 73.46 51.86
CA LEU A 70 -21.51 72.54 52.25
C LEU A 70 -21.93 72.71 53.72
N GLN A 71 -20.96 72.84 54.64
CA GLN A 71 -21.20 73.09 56.06
C GLN A 71 -21.96 74.40 56.29
N ALA A 72 -21.59 75.47 55.58
CA ALA A 72 -22.30 76.75 55.66
C ALA A 72 -23.76 76.61 55.21
N GLN A 73 -24.02 75.88 54.13
CA GLN A 73 -25.37 75.64 53.63
C GLN A 73 -26.22 74.77 54.57
N ILE A 74 -25.62 73.76 55.20
CA ILE A 74 -26.29 72.94 56.24
C ILE A 74 -26.64 73.80 57.46
N ARG A 75 -25.68 74.60 57.98
CA ARG A 75 -25.92 75.51 59.11
C ARG A 75 -27.03 76.52 58.80
N TRP A 76 -27.03 77.11 57.60
CA TRP A 76 -28.08 78.03 57.16
C TRP A 76 -29.46 77.34 57.08
N TYR A 77 -29.54 76.13 56.53
CA TYR A 77 -30.79 75.39 56.43
C TYR A 77 -31.35 75.06 57.83
N TYR A 78 -30.49 74.60 58.74
CA TYR A 78 -30.87 74.33 60.13
C TYR A 78 -31.35 75.60 60.86
N GLN A 79 -30.62 76.71 60.71
CA GLN A 79 -30.99 77.99 61.32
C GLN A 79 -32.31 78.53 60.75
N THR A 80 -32.63 78.26 59.48
CA THR A 80 -33.91 78.65 58.87
C THR A 80 -35.07 77.85 59.46
N ILE A 81 -34.90 76.54 59.68
CA ILE A 81 -35.89 75.71 60.39
C ILE A 81 -36.07 76.21 61.82
N GLU A 82 -34.98 76.48 62.54
CA GLU A 82 -35.03 76.93 63.93
C GLU A 82 -35.66 78.33 64.05
N LYS A 83 -35.39 79.23 63.09
CA LYS A 83 -36.06 80.53 62.99
C LYS A 83 -37.57 80.37 62.82
N LYS A 84 -38.03 79.50 61.90
CA LYS A 84 -39.46 79.22 61.72
C LYS A 84 -40.09 78.71 63.02
N ARG A 85 -39.42 77.78 63.71
CA ARG A 85 -39.87 77.27 65.03
C ARG A 85 -39.90 78.36 66.10
N ARG A 86 -38.95 79.29 66.14
CA ARG A 86 -38.93 80.41 67.09
C ARG A 86 -40.06 81.40 66.82
N VAL A 87 -40.30 81.75 65.55
CA VAL A 87 -41.42 82.62 65.16
C VAL A 87 -42.76 82.00 65.54
N ALA A 88 -42.99 80.74 65.18
CA ALA A 88 -44.20 80.01 65.57
C ALA A 88 -44.37 79.94 67.09
N ARG A 89 -43.28 79.71 67.86
CA ARG A 89 -43.31 79.77 69.33
C ARG A 89 -43.70 81.16 69.86
N MET A 90 -43.14 82.24 69.29
CA MET A 90 -43.49 83.60 69.70
C MET A 90 -44.96 83.94 69.43
N GLU A 91 -45.48 83.54 68.27
CA GLU A 91 -46.89 83.71 67.90
C GLU A 91 -47.83 82.88 68.78
N ALA A 92 -47.45 81.63 69.06
CA ALA A 92 -48.17 80.75 69.98
C ALA A 92 -48.20 81.35 71.39
N THR A 93 -47.07 81.85 71.92
CA THR A 93 -47.02 82.49 73.24
C THR A 93 -47.94 83.70 73.32
N LYS A 94 -47.97 84.56 72.29
CA LYS A 94 -48.91 85.70 72.24
C LYS A 94 -50.37 85.22 72.26
N SER A 95 -50.68 84.16 71.51
CA SER A 95 -52.02 83.56 71.44
C SER A 95 -52.42 82.94 72.78
N ILE A 96 -51.51 82.23 73.44
CA ILE A 96 -51.72 81.66 74.78
C ILE A 96 -51.94 82.77 75.81
N GLN A 97 -51.09 83.80 75.84
CA GLN A 97 -51.25 84.92 76.77
C GLN A 97 -52.60 85.64 76.60
N ARG A 98 -53.03 85.87 75.36
CA ARG A 98 -54.37 86.40 75.05
C ARG A 98 -55.46 85.46 75.54
N SER A 99 -55.33 84.17 75.26
CA SER A 99 -56.31 83.14 75.66
C SER A 99 -56.44 83.04 77.18
N VAL A 100 -55.32 83.05 77.92
CA VAL A 100 -55.30 83.03 79.39
C VAL A 100 -55.96 84.28 79.96
N ARG A 101 -55.68 85.47 79.41
CA ARG A 101 -56.33 86.71 79.83
C ARG A 101 -57.86 86.65 79.58
N ASN A 102 -58.27 86.19 78.41
CA ASN A 102 -59.68 86.00 78.08
C ASN A 102 -60.34 84.98 79.02
N TRP A 103 -59.70 83.85 79.31
CA TRP A 103 -60.19 82.85 80.25
C TRP A 103 -60.34 83.40 81.66
N ALA A 104 -59.37 84.20 82.14
CA ALA A 104 -59.41 84.81 83.45
C ALA A 104 -60.63 85.73 83.63
N MET A 105 -61.10 86.38 82.55
CA MET A 105 -62.33 87.16 82.51
C MET A 105 -63.58 86.28 82.35
N LEU A 106 -63.56 85.33 81.40
CA LEU A 106 -64.71 84.48 81.07
C LEU A 106 -65.11 83.54 82.22
N ARG A 107 -64.15 83.04 82.99
CA ARG A 107 -64.40 82.06 84.07
C ARG A 107 -65.35 82.59 85.16
N THR A 108 -65.38 83.91 85.39
CA THR A 108 -66.27 84.54 86.38
C THR A 108 -67.58 85.02 85.76
N TRP A 109 -67.67 85.15 84.44
CA TRP A 109 -68.84 85.67 83.72
C TRP A 109 -70.02 84.69 83.70
N SER A 110 -71.19 85.14 84.16
CA SER A 110 -72.39 84.30 84.31
C SER A 110 -72.88 83.68 83.00
N TRP A 111 -72.87 84.43 81.89
CA TRP A 111 -73.30 83.93 80.58
C TRP A 111 -72.40 82.79 80.07
N PHE A 112 -71.09 82.86 80.31
CA PHE A 112 -70.16 81.80 79.92
C PHE A 112 -70.37 80.51 80.74
N LYS A 113 -70.66 80.63 82.05
CA LYS A 113 -71.04 79.49 82.89
C LYS A 113 -72.32 78.80 82.41
N LEU A 114 -73.31 79.59 81.97
CA LEU A 114 -74.54 79.05 81.37
C LEU A 114 -74.23 78.33 80.05
N TYR A 115 -73.47 78.95 79.16
CA TYR A 115 -73.04 78.33 77.90
C TYR A 115 -72.31 76.99 78.13
N GLY A 116 -71.43 76.91 79.13
CA GLY A 116 -70.74 75.66 79.47
C GLY A 116 -71.67 74.52 79.91
N LYS A 117 -72.82 74.83 80.55
CA LYS A 117 -73.85 73.85 80.91
C LYS A 117 -74.73 73.47 79.71
N VAL A 118 -75.01 74.42 78.83
CA VAL A 118 -75.91 74.23 77.68
C VAL A 118 -75.20 73.54 76.50
N LYS A 119 -73.94 73.90 76.22
CA LYS A 119 -73.16 73.37 75.09
C LYS A 119 -73.12 71.83 75.00
N PRO A 120 -72.84 71.05 76.07
CA PRO A 120 -72.83 69.59 75.98
C PRO A 120 -74.21 68.95 75.76
N LEU A 121 -75.31 69.68 76.05
CA LEU A 121 -76.67 69.24 75.72
C LEU A 121 -76.95 69.32 74.21
N ILE A 122 -76.13 70.09 73.48
CA ILE A 122 -76.19 70.21 72.02
C ILE A 122 -75.25 69.14 71.43
N GLN A 123 -75.81 67.97 71.09
CA GLN A 123 -75.06 66.79 70.63
C GLN A 123 -74.42 66.92 69.23
N SER A 124 -74.72 68.01 68.50
CA SER A 124 -74.36 68.19 67.08
C SER A 124 -72.88 67.96 66.76
N GLY A 125 -71.95 68.45 67.60
CA GLY A 125 -70.51 68.37 67.30
C GLY A 125 -69.90 66.97 67.44
N LYS A 126 -70.47 66.08 68.29
CA LYS A 126 -69.97 64.70 68.42
C LYS A 126 -70.40 63.82 67.24
N ILE A 127 -71.59 64.08 66.71
CA ILE A 127 -72.12 63.38 65.54
C ILE A 127 -71.30 63.74 64.31
N GLU A 128 -70.90 65.02 64.17
CA GLU A 128 -70.09 65.51 63.06
C GLU A 128 -68.67 64.89 63.04
N GLU A 129 -67.99 64.80 64.19
CA GLU A 129 -66.67 64.15 64.29
C GLU A 129 -66.73 62.64 63.98
N GLN A 130 -67.78 61.95 64.42
CA GLN A 130 -67.99 60.53 64.10
C GLN A 130 -68.30 60.33 62.62
N TYR A 131 -69.07 61.24 62.02
CA TYR A 131 -69.40 61.23 60.61
C TYR A 131 -68.15 61.44 59.75
N GLU A 132 -67.28 62.39 60.12
CA GLU A 132 -66.02 62.64 59.40
C GLU A 132 -65.08 61.42 59.46
N LYS A 133 -64.92 60.79 60.63
CA LYS A 133 -64.13 59.55 60.77
C LYS A 133 -64.71 58.40 59.95
N LEU A 134 -66.03 58.28 59.90
CA LEU A 134 -66.69 57.25 59.10
C LEU A 134 -66.51 57.51 57.60
N GLN A 135 -66.61 58.78 57.16
CA GLN A 135 -66.35 59.16 55.78
C GLN A 135 -64.91 58.88 55.36
N GLU A 136 -63.92 59.21 56.19
CA GLU A 136 -62.51 58.92 55.93
C GLU A 136 -62.28 57.40 55.83
N SER A 137 -62.84 56.62 56.75
CA SER A 137 -62.75 55.15 56.71
C SER A 137 -63.39 54.58 55.44
N VAL A 138 -64.56 55.07 55.04
CA VAL A 138 -65.24 54.65 53.80
C VAL A 138 -64.40 55.01 52.56
N ALA A 139 -63.78 56.20 52.53
CA ALA A 139 -62.92 56.61 51.42
C ALA A 139 -61.69 55.71 51.30
N ASN A 140 -61.02 55.43 52.43
CA ASN A 140 -59.85 54.55 52.46
C ASN A 140 -60.21 53.12 52.04
N LEU A 141 -61.33 52.58 52.54
CA LEU A 141 -61.79 51.23 52.17
C LEU A 141 -62.13 51.12 50.67
N LYS A 142 -62.73 52.17 50.09
CA LYS A 142 -63.00 52.21 48.64
C LYS A 142 -61.72 52.23 47.81
N ASP A 143 -60.73 53.04 48.19
CA ASP A 143 -59.44 53.09 47.48
C ASP A 143 -58.69 51.75 47.59
N THR A 144 -58.71 51.11 48.77
CA THR A 144 -58.12 49.77 48.92
C THR A 144 -58.86 48.74 48.09
N LEU A 145 -60.20 48.78 48.05
CA LEU A 145 -60.99 47.83 47.26
C LEU A 145 -60.69 47.95 45.77
N GLN A 146 -60.60 49.17 45.24
CA GLN A 146 -60.26 49.40 43.82
C GLN A 146 -58.86 48.87 43.47
N LYS A 147 -57.88 49.06 44.36
CA LYS A 147 -56.52 48.53 44.17
C LYS A 147 -56.49 47.01 44.17
N GLU A 148 -57.19 46.38 45.11
CA GLU A 148 -57.29 44.92 45.18
C GLU A 148 -58.02 44.32 43.97
N GLU A 149 -59.08 44.97 43.48
CA GLU A 149 -59.79 44.55 42.26
C GLU A 149 -58.90 44.65 41.02
N ALA A 150 -58.11 45.71 40.89
CA ALA A 150 -57.15 45.86 39.80
C ALA A 150 -56.05 44.78 39.85
N LEU A 151 -55.45 44.54 41.03
CA LEU A 151 -54.44 43.49 41.21
C LEU A 151 -55.02 42.10 40.92
N LYS A 152 -56.26 41.84 41.33
CA LYS A 152 -56.94 40.57 41.03
C LYS A 152 -57.15 40.37 39.53
N ALA A 153 -57.50 41.42 38.79
CA ALA A 153 -57.65 41.35 37.34
C ALA A 153 -56.31 41.06 36.63
N GLU A 154 -55.24 41.76 37.03
CA GLU A 154 -53.88 41.52 36.49
C GLU A 154 -53.38 40.10 36.78
N LEU A 155 -53.60 39.61 38.01
CA LEU A 155 -53.24 38.24 38.38
C LEU A 155 -54.04 37.19 37.59
N ALA A 156 -55.32 37.43 37.34
CA ALA A 156 -56.15 36.53 36.53
C ALA A 156 -55.68 36.48 35.08
N GLU A 157 -55.34 37.62 34.48
CA GLU A 157 -54.79 37.68 33.11
C GLU A 157 -53.44 36.96 33.02
N SER A 158 -52.54 37.20 33.98
CA SER A 158 -51.25 36.52 34.07
C SER A 158 -51.40 35.00 34.22
N ALA A 159 -52.35 34.55 35.05
CA ALA A 159 -52.63 33.12 35.23
C ALA A 159 -53.15 32.46 33.94
N GLU A 160 -54.03 33.12 33.20
CA GLU A 160 -54.51 32.61 31.91
C GLU A 160 -53.41 32.60 30.84
N ARG A 161 -52.53 33.61 30.82
CA ARG A 161 -51.35 33.62 29.94
C ARG A 161 -50.44 32.43 30.24
N LEU A 162 -50.08 32.23 31.50
CA LEU A 162 -49.22 31.11 31.92
C LEU A 162 -49.83 29.75 31.61
N LYS A 163 -51.16 29.59 31.75
CA LYS A 163 -51.84 28.35 31.35
C LYS A 163 -51.70 28.08 29.86
N ARG A 164 -51.90 29.09 29.00
CA ARG A 164 -51.73 28.96 27.55
C ARG A 164 -50.29 28.59 27.17
N GLU A 165 -49.31 29.28 27.76
CA GLU A 165 -47.90 28.97 27.55
C GLU A 165 -47.57 27.53 27.99
N THR A 166 -48.13 27.08 29.12
CA THR A 166 -47.96 25.69 29.58
C THR A 166 -48.56 24.69 28.60
N THR A 167 -49.77 24.93 28.08
CA THR A 167 -50.39 24.04 27.10
C THR A 167 -49.64 24.00 25.77
N ASP A 168 -49.13 25.15 25.31
CA ASP A 168 -48.36 25.24 24.07
C ASP A 168 -47.02 24.51 24.20
N LEU A 169 -46.32 24.68 25.33
CA LEU A 169 -45.07 23.96 25.62
C LEU A 169 -45.29 22.45 25.74
N LEU A 170 -46.40 22.01 26.35
CA LEU A 170 -46.76 20.59 26.41
C LEU A 170 -47.01 20.02 25.00
N ALA A 171 -47.74 20.72 24.15
CA ALA A 171 -47.99 20.29 22.77
C ALA A 171 -46.68 20.22 21.95
N GLN A 172 -45.77 21.19 22.12
CA GLN A 172 -44.45 21.15 21.49
C GLN A 172 -43.60 19.96 22.00
N LEU A 173 -43.69 19.65 23.29
CA LEU A 173 -42.98 18.52 23.88
C LEU A 173 -43.49 17.19 23.34
N GLU A 174 -44.81 17.03 23.17
CA GLU A 174 -45.39 15.83 22.56
C GLU A 174 -44.99 15.70 21.08
N ALA A 175 -45.02 16.79 20.32
CA ALA A 175 -44.60 16.80 18.92
C ALA A 175 -43.12 16.42 18.77
N THR A 176 -42.23 17.02 19.57
CA THR A 176 -40.80 16.69 19.57
C THR A 176 -40.52 15.27 20.05
N ARG A 177 -41.32 14.74 20.98
CA ARG A 177 -41.23 13.33 21.38
C ARG A 177 -41.60 12.40 20.22
N GLY A 178 -42.64 12.73 19.45
CA GLY A 178 -43.03 11.96 18.26
C GLY A 178 -41.95 11.96 17.17
N THR A 179 -41.40 13.12 16.84
CA THR A 179 -40.31 13.19 15.86
C THR A 179 -39.07 12.43 16.33
N ASN A 180 -38.76 12.47 17.62
CA ASN A 180 -37.62 11.74 18.17
C ASN A 180 -37.83 10.22 18.11
N THR A 181 -39.06 9.72 18.32
CA THR A 181 -39.36 8.30 18.12
C THR A 181 -39.23 7.87 16.66
N ASP A 182 -39.64 8.71 15.70
CA ASP A 182 -39.49 8.41 14.27
C ASP A 182 -38.02 8.38 13.85
N VAL A 183 -37.22 9.31 14.37
CA VAL A 183 -35.76 9.33 14.16
C VAL A 183 -35.10 8.09 14.76
N ASP A 184 -35.47 7.65 15.98
CA ASP A 184 -34.94 6.42 16.58
C ASP A 184 -35.27 5.19 15.74
N LEU A 185 -36.50 5.08 15.22
CA LEU A 185 -36.89 3.99 14.33
C LEU A 185 -36.11 4.00 13.02
N SER A 186 -35.92 5.16 12.41
CA SER A 186 -35.13 5.34 11.19
C SER A 186 -33.66 4.97 11.41
N LEU A 187 -33.09 5.39 12.54
CA LEU A 187 -31.71 5.08 12.92
C LEU A 187 -31.50 3.57 13.09
N ARG A 188 -32.39 2.90 13.84
CA ARG A 188 -32.33 1.43 14.01
C ARG A 188 -32.43 0.68 12.70
N LYS A 189 -33.28 1.15 11.77
CA LYS A 189 -33.39 0.57 10.43
C LYS A 189 -32.08 0.74 9.65
N SER A 190 -31.52 1.95 9.66
CA SER A 190 -30.24 2.24 8.99
C SER A 190 -29.09 1.41 9.57
N ASP A 191 -29.04 1.21 10.89
CA ASP A 191 -28.02 0.38 11.54
C ASP A 191 -28.16 -1.10 11.15
N ALA A 192 -29.38 -1.62 11.08
CA ALA A 192 -29.64 -2.98 10.61
C ALA A 192 -29.20 -3.17 9.14
N GLU A 193 -29.53 -2.20 8.27
CA GLU A 193 -29.09 -2.21 6.87
C GLU A 193 -27.57 -2.13 6.75
N LYS A 194 -26.91 -1.26 7.54
CA LYS A 194 -25.46 -1.16 7.60
C LYS A 194 -24.82 -2.50 7.98
N LEU A 195 -25.29 -3.15 9.05
CA LEU A 195 -24.79 -4.46 9.47
C LEU A 195 -24.96 -5.51 8.37
N ALA A 196 -26.11 -5.54 7.69
CA ALA A 196 -26.34 -6.46 6.57
C ALA A 196 -25.36 -6.21 5.42
N LYS A 197 -25.08 -4.94 5.09
CA LYS A 197 -24.08 -4.57 4.07
C LYS A 197 -22.65 -4.91 4.49
N GLU A 198 -22.29 -4.71 5.76
CA GLU A 198 -20.98 -5.13 6.29
C GLU A 198 -20.78 -6.64 6.24
N HIS A 199 -21.83 -7.43 6.48
CA HIS A 199 -21.79 -8.88 6.29
C HIS A 199 -21.62 -9.25 4.81
N GLN A 200 -22.36 -8.59 3.91
CA GLN A 200 -22.24 -8.80 2.47
C GLN A 200 -20.83 -8.47 1.96
N ILE A 201 -20.23 -7.36 2.42
CA ILE A 201 -18.86 -6.97 2.07
C ILE A 201 -17.86 -8.03 2.54
N ARG A 202 -17.99 -8.54 3.77
CA ARG A 202 -17.11 -9.60 4.29
C ARG A 202 -17.18 -10.88 3.44
N SER A 203 -18.39 -11.32 3.09
CA SER A 203 -18.58 -12.49 2.20
C SER A 203 -17.90 -12.29 0.85
N LEU A 204 -18.11 -11.14 0.21
CA LEU A 204 -17.50 -10.83 -1.08
C LEU A 204 -15.97 -10.74 -1.00
N GLN A 205 -15.42 -10.22 0.11
CA GLN A 205 -13.97 -10.19 0.34
C GLN A 205 -13.39 -11.60 0.48
N ASP A 206 -14.08 -12.50 1.17
CA ASP A 206 -13.64 -13.90 1.30
C ASP A 206 -13.73 -14.64 -0.04
N GLU A 207 -14.80 -14.43 -0.81
CA GLU A 207 -14.95 -14.96 -2.18
C GLU A 207 -13.82 -14.45 -3.11
N MET A 208 -13.50 -13.16 -3.05
CA MET A 208 -12.38 -12.60 -3.82
C MET A 208 -11.05 -13.26 -3.45
N ARG A 209 -10.76 -13.46 -2.15
CA ARG A 209 -9.54 -14.16 -1.72
C ARG A 209 -9.48 -15.58 -2.24
N GLN A 210 -10.58 -16.32 -2.21
CA GLN A 210 -10.64 -17.68 -2.76
C GLN A 210 -10.41 -17.70 -4.27
N GLN A 211 -10.94 -16.71 -4.99
CA GLN A 211 -10.68 -16.54 -6.43
C GLN A 211 -9.21 -16.25 -6.71
N ASP A 212 -8.58 -15.35 -5.96
CA ASP A 212 -7.14 -15.03 -6.09
C ASP A 212 -6.26 -16.27 -5.85
N GLU A 213 -6.57 -17.08 -4.83
CA GLU A 213 -5.88 -18.35 -4.60
C GLU A 213 -6.05 -19.33 -5.76
N THR A 214 -7.25 -19.41 -6.32
CA THR A 214 -7.56 -20.27 -7.47
C THR A 214 -6.80 -19.81 -8.71
N ILE A 215 -6.77 -18.49 -8.97
CA ILE A 215 -5.99 -17.89 -10.06
C ILE A 215 -4.50 -18.20 -9.88
N SER A 216 -3.96 -18.06 -8.67
CA SER A 216 -2.56 -18.39 -8.38
C SER A 216 -2.23 -19.86 -8.65
N LYS A 217 -3.11 -20.79 -8.24
CA LYS A 217 -2.98 -22.22 -8.53
C LYS A 217 -3.03 -22.50 -10.03
N LEU A 218 -4.00 -21.95 -10.74
CA LEU A 218 -4.12 -22.09 -12.20
C LEU A 218 -2.91 -21.53 -12.93
N HIS A 219 -2.35 -20.40 -12.47
CA HIS A 219 -1.15 -19.83 -13.08
C HIS A 219 0.08 -20.73 -12.90
N LYS A 220 0.24 -21.36 -11.71
CA LYS A 220 1.30 -22.36 -11.49
C LYS A 220 1.11 -23.59 -12.36
N GLU A 221 -0.10 -24.12 -12.44
CA GLU A 221 -0.44 -25.26 -13.29
C GLU A 221 -0.17 -24.96 -14.77
N ARG A 222 -0.61 -23.78 -15.25
CA ARG A 222 -0.34 -23.32 -16.62
C ARG A 222 1.16 -23.29 -16.91
N LYS A 223 1.97 -22.76 -15.99
CA LYS A 223 3.42 -22.70 -16.15
C LYS A 223 4.05 -24.10 -16.19
N ASN A 224 3.63 -25.01 -15.30
CA ASN A 224 4.08 -26.40 -15.33
C ASN A 224 3.70 -27.07 -16.66
N GLN A 225 2.48 -26.86 -17.14
CA GLN A 225 2.02 -27.39 -18.43
C GLN A 225 2.83 -26.82 -19.60
N GLU A 226 3.12 -25.51 -19.60
CA GLU A 226 4.01 -24.87 -20.59
C GLU A 226 5.41 -25.50 -20.57
N GLU A 227 5.99 -25.74 -19.39
CA GLU A 227 7.30 -26.41 -19.26
C GLU A 227 7.26 -27.86 -19.76
N THR A 228 6.22 -28.63 -19.41
CA THR A 228 6.07 -30.00 -19.92
C THR A 228 5.86 -30.05 -21.44
N ASN A 229 5.08 -29.13 -22.00
CA ASN A 229 4.88 -29.03 -23.45
C ASN A 229 6.19 -28.68 -24.15
N LYS A 230 6.98 -27.73 -23.63
CA LYS A 230 8.31 -27.42 -24.18
C LYS A 230 9.19 -28.65 -24.21
N LYS A 231 9.26 -29.40 -23.10
CA LYS A 231 10.06 -30.62 -23.01
C LYS A 231 9.60 -31.70 -24.00
N LEU A 232 8.29 -31.93 -24.08
CA LEU A 232 7.73 -32.88 -25.07
C LEU A 232 8.05 -32.46 -26.51
N ASN A 233 8.05 -31.15 -26.80
CA ASN A 233 8.38 -30.64 -28.12
C ASN A 233 9.88 -30.82 -28.45
N GLU A 234 10.76 -30.60 -27.46
CA GLU A 234 12.20 -30.90 -27.58
C GLU A 234 12.45 -32.41 -27.78
N ASP A 235 11.77 -33.26 -27.02
CA ASP A 235 11.84 -34.73 -27.15
C ASP A 235 11.32 -35.18 -28.53
N LEU A 236 10.24 -34.58 -29.02
CA LEU A 236 9.69 -34.84 -30.35
C LEU A 236 10.70 -34.44 -31.44
N GLN A 237 11.29 -33.25 -31.34
CA GLN A 237 12.31 -32.79 -32.29
C GLN A 237 13.53 -33.74 -32.30
N ALA A 238 13.99 -34.18 -31.13
CA ALA A 238 15.08 -35.14 -31.04
C ALA A 238 14.74 -36.50 -31.69
N ALA A 239 13.50 -36.98 -31.51
CA ALA A 239 13.02 -38.19 -32.16
C ALA A 239 12.90 -38.03 -33.68
N GLU A 240 12.44 -36.88 -34.17
CA GLU A 240 12.40 -36.55 -35.61
C GLU A 240 13.80 -36.51 -36.22
N ASP A 241 14.77 -35.89 -35.54
CA ASP A 241 16.17 -35.84 -35.98
C ASP A 241 16.79 -37.24 -36.01
N GLN A 242 16.52 -38.07 -35.00
CA GLN A 242 16.96 -39.47 -34.96
C GLN A 242 16.32 -40.29 -36.10
N ASN A 243 15.05 -40.06 -36.40
CA ASN A 243 14.35 -40.70 -37.51
C ASN A 243 14.93 -40.26 -38.85
N MET A 244 15.19 -38.96 -39.05
CA MET A 244 15.91 -38.45 -40.23
C MET A 244 17.29 -39.08 -40.36
N ALA A 245 18.07 -39.17 -39.28
CA ALA A 245 19.37 -39.81 -39.28
C ALA A 245 19.27 -41.30 -39.64
N SER A 246 18.30 -42.02 -39.06
CA SER A 246 18.03 -43.43 -39.38
C SER A 246 17.61 -43.61 -40.84
N ASN A 247 16.75 -42.75 -41.38
CA ASN A 247 16.36 -42.77 -42.80
C ASN A 247 17.55 -42.49 -43.71
N LYS A 248 18.42 -41.55 -43.35
CA LYS A 248 19.66 -41.25 -44.09
C LYS A 248 20.63 -42.44 -44.06
N LEU A 249 20.78 -43.08 -42.90
CA LEU A 249 21.58 -44.30 -42.75
C LEU A 249 20.99 -45.45 -43.57
N LYS A 250 19.67 -45.63 -43.52
CA LYS A 250 18.93 -46.62 -44.32
C LYS A 250 19.15 -46.41 -45.81
N ALA A 251 19.06 -45.18 -46.29
CA ALA A 251 19.34 -44.83 -47.69
C ALA A 251 20.79 -45.17 -48.08
N LYS A 252 21.78 -44.85 -47.23
CA LYS A 252 23.18 -45.24 -47.45
C LYS A 252 23.36 -46.75 -47.49
N LEU A 253 22.73 -47.48 -46.56
CA LEU A 253 22.81 -48.94 -46.50
C LEU A 253 22.19 -49.58 -47.75
N MET A 254 21.05 -49.06 -48.23
CA MET A 254 20.46 -49.48 -49.50
C MET A 254 21.41 -49.23 -50.67
N GLN A 255 22.02 -48.05 -50.75
CA GLN A 255 23.00 -47.76 -51.80
C GLN A 255 24.20 -48.73 -51.75
N THR A 256 24.77 -48.96 -50.57
CA THR A 256 25.89 -49.92 -50.43
C THR A 256 25.47 -51.35 -50.77
N LEU A 257 24.22 -51.71 -50.48
CA LEU A 257 23.67 -53.01 -50.85
C LEU A 257 23.54 -53.13 -52.36
N GLU A 258 23.01 -52.12 -53.05
CA GLU A 258 22.92 -52.06 -54.52
C GLU A 258 24.31 -52.13 -55.17
N GLU A 259 25.30 -51.42 -54.63
CA GLU A 259 26.70 -51.48 -55.09
C GLU A 259 27.31 -52.88 -54.88
N SER A 260 27.05 -53.51 -53.73
CA SER A 260 27.43 -54.88 -53.42
C SER A 260 26.77 -55.89 -54.38
N GLU A 261 25.48 -55.76 -54.65
CA GLU A 261 24.75 -56.60 -55.60
C GLU A 261 25.30 -56.43 -57.02
N ALA A 262 25.59 -55.19 -57.44
CA ALA A 262 26.18 -54.90 -58.75
C ALA A 262 27.60 -55.48 -58.89
N THR A 263 28.42 -55.41 -57.83
CA THR A 263 29.76 -56.03 -57.80
C THR A 263 29.68 -57.55 -57.81
N PHE A 264 28.76 -58.15 -57.06
CA PHE A 264 28.50 -59.59 -57.09
C PHE A 264 28.05 -60.08 -58.47
N GLU A 265 27.14 -59.39 -59.14
CA GLU A 265 26.71 -59.74 -60.51
C GLU A 265 27.85 -59.55 -61.52
N ARG A 266 28.74 -58.56 -61.35
CA ARG A 266 29.98 -58.46 -62.15
C ARG A 266 30.93 -59.63 -61.90
N GLU A 267 31.17 -59.99 -60.64
CA GLU A 267 31.97 -61.16 -60.23
C GLU A 267 31.43 -62.46 -60.83
N LYS A 268 30.11 -62.65 -60.81
CA LYS A 268 29.44 -63.80 -61.42
C LYS A 268 29.62 -63.86 -62.93
N ARG A 269 29.54 -62.72 -63.63
CA ARG A 269 29.86 -62.64 -65.08
C ARG A 269 31.33 -62.97 -65.34
N ASN A 270 32.24 -62.34 -64.60
CA ASN A 270 33.67 -62.59 -64.70
C ASN A 270 34.00 -64.06 -64.45
N ARG A 271 33.36 -64.69 -63.46
CA ARG A 271 33.53 -66.11 -63.15
C ARG A 271 33.02 -67.01 -64.27
N ALA A 272 31.87 -66.69 -64.86
CA ALA A 272 31.35 -67.43 -66.02
C ALA A 272 32.29 -67.30 -67.24
N ASP A 273 32.89 -66.13 -67.47
CA ASP A 273 33.85 -65.92 -68.55
C ASP A 273 35.20 -66.59 -68.26
N MET A 274 35.65 -66.61 -67.00
CA MET A 274 36.81 -67.39 -66.55
C MET A 274 36.59 -68.89 -66.72
N ASP A 275 35.40 -69.42 -66.41
CA ASP A 275 35.08 -70.83 -66.62
C ASP A 275 35.06 -71.19 -68.13
N LYS A 276 34.58 -70.28 -69.00
CA LYS A 276 34.68 -70.47 -70.46
C LYS A 276 36.14 -70.45 -70.93
N ALA A 277 36.93 -69.49 -70.46
CA ALA A 277 38.36 -69.39 -70.80
C ALA A 277 39.12 -70.64 -70.33
N LYS A 278 38.80 -71.14 -69.13
CA LYS A 278 39.34 -72.38 -68.57
C LYS A 278 39.00 -73.58 -69.46
N ARG A 279 37.73 -73.78 -69.85
CA ARG A 279 37.34 -74.87 -70.76
C ARG A 279 38.06 -74.81 -72.11
N LYS A 280 38.28 -73.61 -72.64
CA LYS A 280 39.03 -73.41 -73.89
C LYS A 280 40.49 -73.81 -73.71
N ALA A 281 41.15 -73.34 -72.66
CA ALA A 281 42.53 -73.69 -72.34
C ALA A 281 42.71 -75.19 -72.05
N GLU A 282 41.75 -75.84 -71.39
CA GLU A 282 41.74 -77.30 -71.19
C GLU A 282 41.58 -78.07 -72.52
N GLY A 283 40.80 -77.53 -73.47
CA GLY A 283 40.69 -78.07 -74.83
C GLY A 283 41.99 -77.95 -75.62
N ASP A 284 42.62 -76.76 -75.59
CA ASP A 284 43.90 -76.49 -76.25
C ASP A 284 45.03 -77.37 -75.66
N LEU A 285 45.03 -77.58 -74.34
CA LEU A 285 45.96 -78.47 -73.66
C LEU A 285 45.81 -79.93 -74.11
N LYS A 286 44.58 -80.39 -74.35
CA LYS A 286 44.32 -81.76 -74.81
C LYS A 286 44.86 -81.99 -76.22
N ILE A 287 44.70 -81.00 -77.11
CA ILE A 287 45.27 -81.05 -78.47
C ILE A 287 46.81 -81.14 -78.40
N ALA A 288 47.44 -80.32 -77.56
CA ALA A 288 48.89 -80.38 -77.37
C ALA A 288 49.37 -81.73 -76.79
N GLN A 289 48.57 -82.38 -75.93
CA GLN A 289 48.87 -83.72 -75.43
C GLN A 289 48.78 -84.79 -76.53
N GLU A 290 47.79 -84.69 -77.42
CA GLU A 290 47.62 -85.59 -78.58
C GLU A 290 48.78 -85.42 -79.58
N GLU A 291 49.22 -84.18 -79.87
CA GLU A 291 50.41 -83.91 -80.68
C GLU A 291 51.70 -84.44 -80.04
N MET A 292 51.81 -84.38 -78.71
CA MET A 292 52.97 -84.90 -77.98
C MET A 292 53.06 -86.43 -78.03
N GLU A 293 51.92 -87.14 -78.01
CA GLU A 293 51.87 -88.60 -78.16
C GLU A 293 52.24 -89.05 -79.59
N GLU A 294 51.81 -88.32 -80.62
CA GLU A 294 52.23 -88.57 -82.01
C GLU A 294 53.75 -88.40 -82.19
N LEU A 295 54.31 -87.31 -81.65
CA LEU A 295 55.76 -87.08 -81.67
C LEU A 295 56.54 -88.16 -80.90
N SER A 296 55.97 -88.68 -79.80
CA SER A 296 56.58 -89.77 -79.03
C SER A 296 56.62 -91.09 -79.82
N LYS A 297 55.55 -91.42 -80.56
CA LYS A 297 55.53 -92.57 -81.48
C LYS A 297 56.54 -92.42 -82.61
N ALA A 298 56.58 -91.25 -83.26
CA ALA A 298 57.54 -90.96 -84.32
C ALA A 298 58.99 -91.09 -83.85
N LYS A 299 59.28 -90.67 -82.60
CA LYS A 299 60.60 -90.85 -81.98
C LYS A 299 60.95 -92.34 -81.79
N SER A 300 60.02 -93.16 -81.30
CA SER A 300 60.26 -94.59 -81.07
C SER A 300 60.57 -95.36 -82.37
N ASP A 301 59.90 -95.03 -83.47
CA ASP A 301 60.13 -95.67 -84.77
C ASP A 301 61.53 -95.36 -85.33
N VAL A 302 62.01 -94.13 -85.14
CA VAL A 302 63.36 -93.70 -85.56
C VAL A 302 64.45 -94.39 -84.70
N GLU A 303 64.25 -94.51 -83.39
CA GLU A 303 65.20 -95.19 -82.49
C GLU A 303 65.34 -96.69 -82.84
N ASN A 304 64.23 -97.35 -83.21
CA ASN A 304 64.24 -98.76 -83.62
C ASN A 304 64.91 -98.98 -84.99
N ALA A 305 64.76 -98.03 -85.93
CA ALA A 305 65.46 -98.07 -87.21
C ALA A 305 66.98 -97.90 -87.05
N LEU A 306 67.41 -97.04 -86.13
CA LEU A 306 68.83 -96.80 -85.84
C LEU A 306 69.52 -98.06 -85.29
N ARG A 307 68.89 -98.75 -84.32
CA ARG A 307 69.42 -100.00 -83.74
C ARG A 307 69.66 -101.10 -84.78
N ARG A 308 68.80 -101.20 -85.79
CA ARG A 308 68.98 -102.18 -86.89
C ARG A 308 70.20 -101.85 -87.75
N LYS A 309 70.43 -100.56 -88.02
CA LYS A 309 71.60 -100.10 -88.79
C LYS A 309 72.90 -100.28 -88.02
N GLU A 310 72.89 -100.11 -86.70
CA GLU A 310 74.04 -100.36 -85.83
C GLU A 310 74.47 -101.84 -85.85
N THR A 311 73.51 -102.79 -85.83
CA THR A 311 73.81 -104.23 -85.91
C THR A 311 74.37 -104.67 -87.27
N GLU A 312 73.94 -104.06 -88.38
CA GLU A 312 74.51 -104.34 -89.71
C GLU A 312 75.96 -103.84 -89.83
N LEU A 313 76.25 -102.68 -89.25
CA LEU A 313 77.58 -102.07 -89.24
C LEU A 313 78.59 -102.91 -88.45
N HIS A 314 78.19 -103.45 -87.30
CA HIS A 314 79.06 -104.29 -86.48
C HIS A 314 79.46 -105.59 -87.20
N ASN A 315 78.53 -106.23 -87.92
CA ASN A 315 78.79 -107.46 -88.67
C ASN A 315 79.71 -107.26 -89.89
N LEU A 316 79.64 -106.08 -90.53
CA LEU A 316 80.54 -105.72 -91.63
C LEU A 316 81.96 -105.43 -91.12
N SER A 317 82.09 -104.86 -89.93
CA SER A 317 83.39 -104.61 -89.30
C SER A 317 84.15 -105.89 -88.98
N MET A 318 83.47 -106.92 -88.45
CA MET A 318 84.11 -108.22 -88.16
C MET A 318 84.60 -108.94 -89.43
N LYS A 319 83.85 -108.84 -90.55
CA LYS A 319 84.28 -109.42 -91.83
C LYS A 319 85.51 -108.73 -92.42
N LEU A 320 85.69 -107.43 -92.14
CA LEU A 320 86.86 -106.69 -92.61
C LEU A 320 88.14 -107.10 -91.86
N GLU A 321 88.03 -107.40 -90.56
CA GLU A 321 89.17 -107.85 -89.74
C GLU A 321 89.67 -109.26 -90.15
N ASP A 322 88.76 -110.18 -90.50
CA ASP A 322 89.13 -111.53 -90.98
C ASP A 322 89.84 -111.50 -92.34
N GLU A 323 89.39 -110.64 -93.26
CA GLU A 323 90.02 -110.44 -94.58
C GLU A 323 91.43 -109.81 -94.45
N GLN A 324 91.63 -108.86 -93.54
CA GLN A 324 92.96 -108.26 -93.29
C GLN A 324 93.97 -109.26 -92.70
N ALA A 325 93.51 -110.20 -91.86
CA ALA A 325 94.37 -111.27 -91.33
C ALA A 325 94.80 -112.29 -92.42
N ALA A 326 93.96 -112.54 -93.42
CA ALA A 326 94.27 -113.40 -94.55
C ALA A 326 95.32 -112.78 -95.49
N VAL A 327 95.21 -111.47 -95.78
CA VAL A 327 96.18 -110.73 -96.61
C VAL A 327 97.57 -110.72 -95.98
N ALA A 328 97.67 -110.54 -94.65
CA ALA A 328 98.95 -110.54 -93.95
C ALA A 328 99.68 -111.90 -93.98
N LYS A 329 98.94 -113.02 -94.01
CA LYS A 329 99.51 -114.38 -94.16
C LYS A 329 100.05 -114.61 -95.58
N LEU A 330 99.34 -114.14 -96.60
CA LEU A 330 99.75 -114.31 -98.00
C LEU A 330 100.99 -113.47 -98.35
N GLN A 331 101.13 -112.25 -97.80
CA GLN A 331 102.33 -111.43 -97.98
C GLN A 331 103.60 -112.06 -97.38
N LYS A 332 103.48 -112.84 -96.29
CA LYS A 332 104.63 -113.54 -95.68
C LYS A 332 105.09 -114.75 -96.49
N SER A 333 104.18 -115.43 -97.18
CA SER A 333 104.51 -116.57 -98.04
C SER A 333 105.25 -116.13 -99.30
N ILE A 334 104.84 -115.00 -99.90
CA ILE A 334 105.47 -114.44 -101.11
C ILE A 334 106.94 -114.08 -100.87
N GLN A 335 107.28 -113.49 -99.71
CA GLN A 335 108.68 -113.16 -99.39
C GLN A 335 109.57 -114.39 -99.16
N GLN A 336 109.01 -115.54 -98.75
CA GLN A 336 109.78 -116.78 -98.58
C GLN A 336 110.05 -117.49 -99.91
N ASP A 337 109.15 -117.38 -100.89
CA ASP A 337 109.31 -117.97 -102.21
C ASP A 337 110.23 -117.14 -103.12
N GLU A 338 110.27 -115.81 -102.95
CA GLU A 338 111.24 -114.94 -103.65
C GLU A 338 112.68 -115.20 -103.22
N ALA A 339 112.93 -115.53 -101.94
CA ALA A 339 114.26 -115.87 -101.44
C ALA A 339 114.77 -117.23 -101.99
N ARG A 340 113.88 -118.22 -102.10
CA ARG A 340 114.19 -119.53 -102.69
C ARG A 340 114.45 -119.47 -104.19
N MET A 341 113.78 -118.59 -104.91
CA MET A 341 114.05 -118.37 -106.33
C MET A 341 115.45 -117.79 -106.56
N LYS A 342 115.93 -116.94 -105.64
CA LYS A 342 117.27 -116.35 -105.74
C LYS A 342 118.38 -117.38 -105.49
N ASP A 343 118.24 -118.24 -104.49
CA ASP A 343 119.23 -119.30 -104.19
C ASP A 343 119.32 -120.37 -105.30
N LEU A 344 118.21 -120.65 -105.99
CA LEU A 344 118.21 -121.59 -107.14
C LEU A 344 118.75 -120.97 -108.43
N MET A 345 118.71 -119.64 -108.57
CA MET A 345 119.31 -118.95 -109.71
C MET A 345 120.84 -118.87 -109.61
N ASP A 346 121.40 -118.69 -108.41
CA ASP A 346 122.85 -118.67 -108.24
C ASP A 346 123.48 -120.07 -108.42
N GLN A 347 122.74 -121.16 -108.15
CA GLN A 347 123.17 -122.53 -108.44
C GLN A 347 123.15 -122.88 -109.94
N LEU A 348 122.38 -122.17 -110.77
CA LEU A 348 122.33 -122.42 -112.21
C LEU A 348 123.45 -121.67 -112.98
N ALA A 349 124.08 -120.67 -112.36
CA ALA A 349 125.20 -119.96 -112.96
C ALA A 349 126.55 -120.69 -112.80
N GLU A 350 126.64 -121.68 -111.90
CA GLU A 350 127.84 -122.52 -111.70
C GLU A 350 127.94 -123.70 -112.70
N GLU A 351 127.03 -123.84 -113.68
CA GLU A 351 127.04 -125.00 -114.58
C GLU A 351 127.15 -124.72 -116.09
N LYS A 352 127.60 -123.53 -116.52
CA LYS A 352 128.19 -123.35 -117.87
C LYS A 352 129.39 -122.41 -117.91
N VAL A 353 130.55 -123.08 -117.98
CA VAL A 353 131.97 -122.62 -118.05
C VAL A 353 132.55 -122.29 -116.69
#